data_AF-A0A0G1H9X7-F1
#
_entry.id   AF-A0A0G1H9X7-F1
#
_cell.length_a   1.000
_cell.length_b   1.000
_cell.length_c   1.000
_cell.angle_alpha   90.00
_cell.angle_beta   90.00
_cell.angle_gamma   90.00
#
_symmetry.space_group_name_H-M   'P 1'
#
loop_
_entity.id
_entity.type
_entity.pdbx_description
1 polymer ?
#
loop_
_entity_poly.entity_id
_entity_poly.type
_entity_poly.pdbx_seq_one_letter_code
_entity_poly.pdbx_strand_id
1 'polypeptide(L)'
;MKKEKQSKNSIEQDIVVLYHNGCHDGFGGAWAAWKKFKNKALYVGVEHGKDIPAGLVDKDIYCIDFCYNEEVMSSLLAVNNKVVVLDHHFSQRDVVGISTEHVYDNDRSGSVIAWQYFFPKEAVPKLLKHIQDVDLWKFNVPHTKELMSALDEYEFDFKVWNKIAAAFEDKELIKKYLEAGRTILKYNERIIERLVRHAEHVVFEGVDAYAINVPLLESEIGNWIVEHKKAVAIMWAYKGGGVKVSLRSDGKTDVSALAQRYGGGGHKAAAGFAFDVNVTFPWVKQVTKKKSPIV
;
A
#
# COMPACT_ATOMS: atom_id res chain seq x y z
N MET A 1 -27.92 42.43 7.17
CA MET A 1 -26.47 42.24 7.43
C MET A 1 -26.13 40.76 7.31
N LYS A 2 -25.35 40.44 6.26
CA LYS A 2 -24.55 39.24 5.97
C LYS A 2 -24.92 37.93 6.73
N LYS A 3 -25.74 37.11 6.08
CA LYS A 3 -25.56 35.65 6.11
C LYS A 3 -24.42 35.32 5.14
N GLU A 4 -23.23 35.02 5.65
CA GLU A 4 -22.21 34.33 4.84
C GLU A 4 -21.04 33.82 5.71
N LYS A 5 -20.72 32.54 5.48
CA LYS A 5 -19.51 31.76 5.81
C LYS A 5 -19.55 30.82 7.03
N GLN A 6 -20.05 29.60 6.75
CA GLN A 6 -19.60 28.27 7.22
C GLN A 6 -20.28 27.27 6.26
N SER A 7 -19.67 26.30 5.57
CA SER A 7 -18.30 25.80 5.38
C SER A 7 -18.33 24.92 4.11
N LYS A 8 -17.25 24.88 3.34
CA LYS A 8 -17.13 24.37 1.96
C LYS A 8 -16.83 22.87 1.83
N ASN A 9 -17.18 22.03 2.81
CA ASN A 9 -16.67 20.64 2.93
C ASN A 9 -17.77 19.58 3.12
N SER A 10 -18.87 19.60 2.37
CA SER A 10 -19.84 18.49 2.40
C SER A 10 -19.52 17.48 1.30
N ILE A 11 -19.19 16.24 1.67
CA ILE A 11 -19.11 15.12 0.74
C ILE A 11 -20.54 14.79 0.27
N GLU A 12 -20.78 14.81 -1.05
CA GLU A 12 -22.12 14.60 -1.63
C GLU A 12 -22.57 13.14 -1.55
N GLN A 13 -21.66 12.18 -1.75
CA GLN A 13 -21.99 10.75 -1.76
C GLN A 13 -22.24 10.26 -0.33
N ASP A 14 -23.25 9.39 -0.16
CA ASP A 14 -23.53 8.74 1.12
C ASP A 14 -22.49 7.64 1.43
N ILE A 15 -21.89 7.05 0.39
CA ILE A 15 -20.89 6.00 0.51
C ILE A 15 -19.50 6.60 0.30
N VAL A 16 -18.57 6.30 1.20
CA VAL A 16 -17.16 6.72 1.08
C VAL A 16 -16.25 5.51 1.23
N VAL A 17 -15.36 5.30 0.27
CA VAL A 17 -14.34 4.26 0.28
C VAL A 17 -12.99 4.92 0.54
N LEU A 18 -12.45 4.67 1.73
CA LEU A 18 -11.09 5.03 2.11
C LEU A 18 -10.20 3.82 1.84
N TYR A 19 -9.10 4.00 1.12
CA TYR A 19 -8.19 2.91 0.78
C TYR A 19 -6.74 3.33 0.93
N HIS A 20 -5.86 2.37 1.23
CA HIS A 20 -4.43 2.67 1.31
C HIS A 20 -3.89 3.15 -0.04
N ASN A 21 -3.35 4.37 -0.05
CA ASN A 21 -2.89 5.04 -1.25
C ASN A 21 -1.51 4.52 -1.69
N GLY A 22 -1.28 4.50 -2.99
CA GLY A 22 0.07 4.27 -3.53
C GLY A 22 0.49 2.81 -3.65
N CYS A 23 -0.39 1.83 -3.38
CA CYS A 23 -0.12 0.41 -3.59
C CYS A 23 -1.19 -0.28 -4.45
N HIS A 24 -0.81 -1.40 -5.07
CA HIS A 24 -1.71 -2.22 -5.88
C HIS A 24 -2.85 -2.84 -5.07
N ASP A 25 -2.60 -3.18 -3.81
CA ASP A 25 -3.58 -3.88 -2.99
C ASP A 25 -4.71 -2.95 -2.52
N GLY A 26 -4.36 -1.82 -1.90
CA GLY A 26 -5.31 -0.76 -1.58
C GLY A 26 -6.11 -0.28 -2.80
N PHE A 27 -5.46 0.00 -3.93
CA PHE A 27 -6.20 0.41 -5.14
C PHE A 27 -7.02 -0.74 -5.75
N GLY A 28 -6.54 -1.99 -5.71
CA GLY A 28 -7.29 -3.16 -6.15
C GLY A 28 -8.55 -3.40 -5.32
N GLY A 29 -8.47 -3.15 -4.02
CA GLY A 29 -9.62 -3.16 -3.13
C GLY A 29 -10.60 -2.03 -3.40
N ALA A 30 -10.10 -0.81 -3.64
CA ALA A 30 -10.92 0.31 -4.10
C ALA A 30 -11.59 0.01 -5.45
N TRP A 31 -10.89 -0.67 -6.37
CA TRP A 31 -11.45 -1.10 -7.65
C TRP A 31 -12.57 -2.13 -7.46
N ALA A 32 -12.43 -3.07 -6.54
CA ALA A 32 -13.50 -3.99 -6.17
C ALA A 32 -14.74 -3.24 -5.65
N ALA A 33 -14.56 -2.27 -4.76
CA ALA A 33 -15.65 -1.39 -4.32
C ALA A 33 -16.24 -0.57 -5.48
N TRP A 34 -15.40 -0.09 -6.41
CA TRP A 34 -15.84 0.64 -7.59
C TRP A 34 -16.67 -0.22 -8.56
N LYS A 35 -16.36 -1.51 -8.66
CA LYS A 35 -17.20 -2.46 -9.41
C LYS A 35 -18.60 -2.55 -8.81
N LYS A 36 -18.74 -2.43 -7.48
CA LYS A 36 -20.00 -2.51 -6.75
C LYS A 36 -20.79 -1.20 -6.78
N PHE A 37 -20.16 -0.09 -6.41
CA PHE A 37 -20.86 1.17 -6.15
C PHE A 37 -20.79 2.17 -7.30
N LYS A 38 -19.80 2.07 -8.20
CA LYS A 38 -19.62 2.99 -9.33
C LYS A 38 -19.60 4.45 -8.85
N ASN A 39 -20.39 5.31 -9.47
CA ASN A 39 -20.51 6.74 -9.15
C ASN A 39 -21.31 7.04 -7.87
N LYS A 40 -21.83 6.01 -7.17
CA LYS A 40 -22.57 6.20 -5.91
C LYS A 40 -21.65 6.41 -4.70
N ALA A 41 -20.36 6.15 -4.84
CA ALA A 41 -19.39 6.32 -3.77
C ALA A 41 -18.29 7.32 -4.16
N LEU A 42 -17.76 8.00 -3.14
CA LEU A 42 -16.51 8.74 -3.22
C LEU A 42 -15.36 7.78 -2.88
N TYR A 43 -14.25 7.83 -3.62
CA TYR A 43 -13.06 7.01 -3.37
C TYR A 43 -11.89 7.93 -3.02
N VAL A 44 -11.31 7.73 -1.84
CA VAL A 44 -10.24 8.59 -1.32
C VAL A 44 -9.06 7.73 -0.91
N GLY A 45 -7.92 7.95 -1.58
CA GLY A 45 -6.65 7.35 -1.16
C GLY A 45 -6.16 8.04 0.11
N VAL A 46 -5.85 7.24 1.14
CA VAL A 46 -5.36 7.70 2.44
C VAL A 46 -4.01 7.06 2.79
N GLU A 47 -3.26 7.68 3.69
CA GLU A 47 -1.96 7.20 4.16
C GLU A 47 -1.98 7.05 5.68
N HIS A 48 -1.21 6.12 6.23
CA HIS A 48 -1.05 5.99 7.68
C HIS A 48 -0.49 7.27 8.33
N GLY A 49 -1.02 7.59 9.52
CA GLY A 49 -0.59 8.77 10.29
C GLY A 49 -1.00 10.11 9.68
N LYS A 50 -1.91 10.12 8.71
CA LYS A 50 -2.54 11.34 8.18
C LYS A 50 -3.92 11.54 8.75
N ASP A 51 -4.36 12.80 8.75
CA ASP A 51 -5.69 13.20 9.19
C ASP A 51 -6.77 12.56 8.32
N ILE A 52 -7.92 12.29 8.93
CA ILE A 52 -9.10 11.83 8.20
C ILE A 52 -9.55 12.88 7.17
N PRO A 53 -10.11 12.44 6.02
CA PRO A 53 -10.75 13.36 5.09
C PRO A 53 -11.85 14.17 5.77
N ALA A 54 -11.91 15.48 5.48
CA ALA A 54 -12.95 16.35 6.04
C ALA A 54 -14.34 16.01 5.45
N GLY A 55 -15.40 16.17 6.26
CA GLY A 55 -16.79 16.04 5.80
C GLY A 55 -17.39 14.63 5.90
N LEU A 56 -16.76 13.73 6.66
CA LEU A 56 -17.26 12.38 6.96
C LEU A 56 -18.29 12.39 8.10
N VAL A 57 -19.52 12.80 7.78
CA VAL A 57 -20.67 12.81 8.69
C VAL A 57 -21.87 12.17 7.99
N ASP A 58 -22.62 11.34 8.71
CA ASP A 58 -23.79 10.60 8.24
C ASP A 58 -23.49 9.71 7.01
N LYS A 59 -22.29 9.11 6.93
CA LYS A 59 -21.85 8.27 5.80
C LYS A 59 -21.83 6.77 6.09
N ASP A 60 -21.81 5.98 5.01
CA ASP A 60 -21.40 4.58 4.99
C ASP A 60 -19.94 4.49 4.53
N ILE A 61 -19.03 4.25 5.47
CA ILE A 61 -17.58 4.27 5.24
C ILE A 61 -17.05 2.85 5.10
N TYR A 62 -16.22 2.63 4.09
CA TYR A 62 -15.44 1.40 3.90
C TYR A 62 -13.95 1.74 3.93
N CYS A 63 -13.22 1.20 4.90
CA CYS A 63 -11.76 1.25 4.95
C CYS A 63 -11.19 -0.04 4.35
N ILE A 64 -10.35 0.06 3.32
CA ILE A 64 -9.82 -1.08 2.58
C ILE A 64 -8.29 -1.05 2.56
N ASP A 65 -7.67 -2.20 2.90
CA ASP A 65 -6.22 -2.35 3.05
C ASP A 65 -5.63 -1.38 4.10
N PHE A 66 -6.48 -0.97 5.05
CA PHE A 66 -6.19 0.13 5.95
C PHE A 66 -7.16 0.16 7.13
N CYS A 67 -6.66 0.57 8.29
CA CYS A 67 -7.45 0.90 9.47
C CYS A 67 -6.81 2.08 10.21
N TYR A 68 -7.61 3.04 10.69
CA TYR A 68 -7.11 4.09 11.57
C TYR A 68 -6.83 3.54 12.98
N ASN A 69 -6.21 4.35 13.84
CA ASN A 69 -6.09 4.00 15.26
C ASN A 69 -7.45 4.02 15.97
N GLU A 70 -7.50 3.47 17.18
CA GLU A 70 -8.72 3.35 17.99
C GLU A 70 -9.47 4.68 18.17
N GLU A 71 -8.78 5.75 18.54
CA GLU A 71 -9.38 7.08 18.77
C GLU A 71 -10.11 7.60 17.52
N VAL A 72 -9.46 7.49 16.36
CA VAL A 72 -10.05 7.93 15.09
C VAL A 72 -11.19 7.02 14.67
N MET A 73 -11.06 5.70 14.85
CA MET A 73 -12.13 4.75 14.54
C MET A 73 -13.39 5.01 15.39
N SER A 74 -13.23 5.25 16.70
CA SER A 74 -14.35 5.64 17.58
C SER A 74 -14.99 6.96 17.14
N SER A 75 -14.18 7.94 16.73
CA SER A 75 -14.67 9.24 16.24
C SER A 75 -15.48 9.09 14.94
N LEU A 76 -15.03 8.24 14.01
CA LEU A 76 -15.77 7.95 12.79
C LEU A 76 -17.12 7.30 13.09
N LEU A 77 -17.15 6.31 13.98
CA LEU A 77 -18.38 5.60 14.38
C LEU A 77 -19.40 6.50 15.08
N ALA A 78 -18.94 7.50 15.84
CA ALA A 78 -19.83 8.39 16.59
C ALA A 78 -20.70 9.28 15.70
N VAL A 79 -20.29 9.53 14.44
CA VAL A 79 -20.92 10.52 13.55
C VAL A 79 -21.29 9.96 12.17
N ASN A 80 -21.13 8.65 11.95
CA ASN A 80 -21.45 8.00 10.67
C ASN A 80 -22.36 6.79 10.88
N ASN A 81 -23.13 6.43 9.86
CA ASN A 81 -24.13 5.35 9.94
C ASN A 81 -23.47 3.97 10.03
N LYS A 82 -22.36 3.80 9.30
CA LYS A 82 -21.64 2.54 9.18
C LYS A 82 -20.16 2.80 8.94
N VAL A 83 -19.30 2.04 9.60
CA VAL A 83 -17.87 1.97 9.29
C VAL A 83 -17.50 0.49 9.14
N VAL A 84 -17.00 0.11 7.97
CA VAL A 84 -16.55 -1.24 7.63
C VAL A 84 -15.04 -1.25 7.46
N VAL A 85 -14.35 -2.24 8.03
CA VAL A 85 -12.90 -2.41 7.85
C VAL A 85 -12.58 -3.74 7.17
N LEU A 86 -11.86 -3.67 6.05
CA LEU A 86 -11.42 -4.80 5.24
C LEU A 86 -9.89 -4.76 5.16
N ASP A 87 -9.21 -5.49 6.06
CA ASP A 87 -7.78 -5.30 6.30
C ASP A 87 -7.06 -6.62 6.63
N HIS A 88 -5.75 -6.63 6.47
CA HIS A 88 -4.86 -7.77 6.71
C HIS A 88 -3.58 -7.38 7.48
N HIS A 89 -3.41 -6.11 7.83
CA HIS A 89 -2.24 -5.63 8.55
C HIS A 89 -2.22 -6.12 10.01
N PHE A 90 -1.16 -6.84 10.40
CA PHE A 90 -1.05 -7.39 11.76
C PHE A 90 -1.16 -6.34 12.87
N SER A 91 -0.63 -5.13 12.66
CA SER A 91 -0.70 -4.05 13.63
C SER A 91 -2.12 -3.55 13.91
N GLN A 92 -3.07 -3.81 13.01
CA GLN A 92 -4.44 -3.31 13.11
C GLN A 92 -5.42 -4.34 13.70
N ARG A 93 -4.94 -5.56 13.99
CA ARG A 93 -5.75 -6.69 14.47
C ARG A 93 -6.66 -6.38 15.65
N ASP A 94 -6.17 -5.59 16.60
CA ASP A 94 -6.91 -5.32 17.84
C ASP A 94 -7.90 -4.15 17.68
N VAL A 95 -7.77 -3.37 16.60
CA VAL A 95 -8.57 -2.15 16.34
C VAL A 95 -9.72 -2.42 15.37
N VAL A 96 -9.55 -3.30 14.38
CA VAL A 96 -10.55 -3.60 13.35
C VAL A 96 -11.92 -3.99 13.94
N GLY A 97 -11.94 -4.63 15.11
CA GLY A 97 -13.14 -5.10 15.80
C GLY A 97 -14.05 -3.99 16.35
N ILE A 98 -13.56 -2.75 16.45
CA ILE A 98 -14.35 -1.59 16.89
C ILE A 98 -15.38 -1.18 15.83
N SER A 99 -15.08 -1.46 14.55
CA SER A 99 -15.92 -1.08 13.42
C SER A 99 -17.28 -1.79 13.42
N THR A 100 -18.25 -1.24 12.68
CA THR A 100 -19.61 -1.81 12.56
C THR A 100 -19.59 -3.23 11.99
N GLU A 101 -18.73 -3.46 10.99
CA GLU A 101 -18.45 -4.75 10.39
C GLU A 101 -16.97 -4.81 10.01
N HIS A 102 -16.34 -5.99 10.14
CA HIS A 102 -14.96 -6.15 9.68
C HIS A 102 -14.72 -7.52 9.05
N VAL A 103 -13.71 -7.56 8.18
CA VAL A 103 -13.03 -8.79 7.79
C VAL A 103 -11.54 -8.56 8.00
N TYR A 104 -10.95 -9.37 8.86
CA TYR A 104 -9.52 -9.38 9.12
C TYR A 104 -8.94 -10.75 8.80
N ASP A 105 -7.96 -10.79 7.89
CA ASP A 105 -7.35 -12.05 7.48
C ASP A 105 -5.94 -11.84 6.90
N ASN A 106 -4.91 -12.29 7.63
CA ASN A 106 -3.51 -12.15 7.22
C ASN A 106 -3.09 -13.05 6.05
N ASP A 107 -3.91 -14.03 5.69
CA ASP A 107 -3.62 -14.97 4.59
C ASP A 107 -4.21 -14.52 3.26
N ARG A 108 -4.93 -13.40 3.25
CA ARG A 108 -5.47 -12.74 2.05
C ARG A 108 -4.99 -11.29 2.02
N SER A 109 -4.85 -10.75 0.81
CA SER A 109 -4.58 -9.32 0.66
C SER A 109 -5.88 -8.52 0.78
N GLY A 110 -5.80 -7.24 1.14
CA GLY A 110 -6.92 -6.31 1.25
C GLY A 110 -7.78 -6.26 -0.02
N SER A 111 -7.19 -6.33 -1.21
CA SER A 111 -7.97 -6.36 -2.46
C SER A 111 -8.82 -7.62 -2.63
N VAL A 112 -8.31 -8.79 -2.23
CA VAL A 112 -9.06 -10.04 -2.29
C VAL A 112 -10.13 -10.09 -1.21
N ILE A 113 -9.83 -9.61 0.00
CA ILE A 113 -10.82 -9.44 1.07
C ILE A 113 -11.97 -8.56 0.58
N ALA A 114 -11.65 -7.40 -0.01
CA ALA A 114 -12.64 -6.48 -0.55
C ALA A 114 -13.51 -7.13 -1.63
N TRP A 115 -12.91 -7.84 -2.59
CA TRP A 115 -13.67 -8.53 -3.63
C TRP A 115 -14.65 -9.55 -3.04
N GLN A 116 -14.18 -10.40 -2.13
CA GLN A 116 -15.02 -11.44 -1.53
C GLN A 116 -16.12 -10.85 -0.62
N TYR A 117 -15.88 -9.70 0.01
CA TYR A 117 -16.91 -8.98 0.77
C TYR A 117 -18.01 -8.44 -0.16
N PHE A 118 -17.67 -7.76 -1.25
CA PHE A 118 -18.66 -7.15 -2.15
C PHE A 118 -19.34 -8.15 -3.10
N PHE A 119 -18.65 -9.25 -3.43
CA PHE A 119 -19.06 -10.27 -4.40
C PHE A 119 -18.81 -11.70 -3.87
N PRO A 120 -19.44 -12.12 -2.75
CA PRO A 120 -19.12 -13.37 -2.07
C PRO A 120 -19.41 -14.65 -2.88
N LYS A 121 -20.18 -14.53 -3.97
CA LYS A 121 -20.52 -15.64 -4.86
C LYS A 121 -19.72 -15.65 -6.16
N GLU A 122 -18.90 -14.63 -6.41
CA GLU A 122 -18.12 -14.50 -7.64
C GLU A 122 -16.69 -14.98 -7.44
N ALA A 123 -16.11 -15.57 -8.48
CA ALA A 123 -14.71 -15.94 -8.46
C ALA A 123 -13.82 -14.68 -8.38
N VAL A 124 -12.73 -14.76 -7.62
CA VAL A 124 -11.73 -13.68 -7.53
C VAL A 124 -11.07 -13.50 -8.91
N PRO A 125 -11.05 -12.27 -9.49
CA PRO A 125 -10.40 -11.98 -10.76
C PRO A 125 -8.91 -12.30 -10.73
N LYS A 126 -8.36 -12.76 -11.86
CA LYS A 126 -6.92 -13.05 -11.99
C LYS A 126 -6.04 -11.88 -11.61
N LEU A 127 -6.45 -10.65 -11.97
CA LEU A 127 -5.73 -9.43 -11.57
C LEU A 127 -5.51 -9.39 -10.05
N LEU A 128 -6.57 -9.59 -9.25
CA LEU A 128 -6.46 -9.55 -7.79
C LEU A 128 -5.69 -10.76 -7.23
N LYS A 129 -5.73 -11.92 -7.90
CA LYS A 129 -4.90 -13.07 -7.52
C LYS A 129 -3.41 -12.78 -7.66
N HIS A 130 -2.99 -12.12 -8.74
CA HIS A 130 -1.59 -11.71 -8.93
C HIS A 130 -1.18 -10.62 -7.94
N ILE A 131 -2.07 -9.65 -7.66
CA ILE A 131 -1.84 -8.63 -6.63
C ILE A 131 -1.59 -9.29 -5.27
N GLN A 132 -2.49 -10.20 -4.83
CA GLN A 132 -2.32 -10.94 -3.59
C GLN A 132 -1.01 -11.75 -3.56
N ASP A 133 -0.63 -12.34 -4.68
CA ASP A 133 0.55 -13.18 -4.78
C ASP A 133 1.86 -12.38 -4.60
N VAL A 134 1.87 -11.10 -5.02
CA VAL A 134 2.96 -10.15 -4.72
C VAL A 134 2.87 -9.62 -3.30
N ASP A 135 1.68 -9.20 -2.88
CA ASP A 135 1.43 -8.58 -1.58
C ASP A 135 1.83 -9.51 -0.41
N LEU A 136 1.47 -10.79 -0.51
CA LEU A 136 1.89 -11.83 0.45
C LEU A 136 3.28 -12.41 0.15
N TRP A 137 3.96 -11.93 -0.89
CA TRP A 137 5.27 -12.38 -1.35
C TRP A 137 5.38 -13.89 -1.58
N LYS A 138 4.34 -14.50 -2.17
CA LYS A 138 4.23 -15.96 -2.36
C LYS A 138 4.70 -16.43 -3.74
N PHE A 139 4.42 -15.67 -4.79
CA PHE A 139 4.75 -16.00 -6.19
C PHE A 139 4.34 -17.42 -6.64
N ASN A 140 3.20 -17.92 -6.14
CA ASN A 140 2.65 -19.24 -6.47
C ASN A 140 1.76 -19.23 -7.72
N VAL A 141 1.33 -18.04 -8.17
CA VAL A 141 0.50 -17.90 -9.37
C VAL A 141 1.42 -17.71 -10.59
N PRO A 142 1.26 -18.52 -11.67
CA PRO A 142 2.13 -18.43 -12.84
C PRO A 142 2.15 -17.03 -13.45
N HIS A 143 3.35 -16.55 -13.80
CA HIS A 143 3.59 -15.25 -14.43
C HIS A 143 3.27 -14.01 -13.58
N THR A 144 3.10 -14.15 -12.26
CA THR A 144 2.86 -13.01 -11.36
C THR A 144 3.90 -11.90 -11.54
N LYS A 145 5.20 -12.24 -11.55
CA LYS A 145 6.27 -11.24 -11.63
C LYS A 145 6.17 -10.41 -12.91
N GLU A 146 5.97 -11.07 -14.05
CA GLU A 146 5.84 -10.40 -15.34
C GLU A 146 4.58 -9.54 -15.40
N LEU A 147 3.41 -10.10 -15.05
CA LEU A 147 2.14 -9.38 -15.14
C LEU A 147 2.07 -8.18 -14.19
N MET A 148 2.65 -8.32 -13.00
CA MET A 148 2.70 -7.23 -12.02
C MET A 148 3.72 -6.16 -12.43
N SER A 149 4.87 -6.55 -12.97
CA SER A 149 5.81 -5.58 -13.58
C SER A 149 5.16 -4.79 -14.72
N ALA A 150 4.28 -5.43 -15.51
CA ALA A 150 3.52 -4.74 -16.55
C ALA A 150 2.44 -3.82 -15.97
N LEU A 151 1.82 -4.21 -14.85
CA LEU A 151 0.79 -3.40 -14.19
C LEU A 151 1.36 -2.08 -13.67
N ASP A 152 2.62 -2.06 -13.22
CA ASP A 152 3.34 -0.85 -12.75
C ASP A 152 3.40 0.29 -13.79
N GLU A 153 3.22 -0.01 -15.08
CA GLU A 153 3.19 1.02 -16.14
C GLU A 153 1.89 1.85 -16.12
N TYR A 154 0.85 1.38 -15.44
CA TYR A 154 -0.49 1.96 -15.51
C TYR A 154 -0.84 2.76 -14.27
N GLU A 155 -1.41 3.94 -14.47
CA GLU A 155 -1.93 4.75 -13.39
C GLU A 155 -3.09 4.05 -12.65
N PHE A 156 -3.27 4.43 -11.40
CA PHE A 156 -4.41 4.03 -10.57
C PHE A 156 -5.71 4.72 -11.02
N ASP A 157 -6.22 4.29 -12.17
CA ASP A 157 -7.52 4.68 -12.72
C ASP A 157 -8.46 3.47 -12.84
N PHE A 158 -9.68 3.61 -12.33
CA PHE A 158 -10.63 2.49 -12.27
C PHE A 158 -11.05 1.96 -13.64
N LYS A 159 -11.13 2.82 -14.67
CA LYS A 159 -11.52 2.40 -16.01
C LYS A 159 -10.37 1.67 -16.70
N VAL A 160 -9.13 2.14 -16.51
CA VAL A 160 -7.90 1.48 -16.96
C VAL A 160 -7.81 0.09 -16.32
N TRP A 161 -7.91 0.00 -15.00
CA TRP A 161 -7.86 -1.26 -14.27
C TRP A 161 -8.99 -2.22 -14.64
N ASN A 162 -10.20 -1.71 -14.88
CA ASN A 162 -11.31 -2.55 -15.36
C ASN A 162 -11.03 -3.16 -16.74
N LYS A 163 -10.34 -2.45 -17.65
CA LYS A 163 -9.91 -3.00 -18.95
C LYS A 163 -8.80 -4.03 -18.79
N ILE A 164 -7.82 -3.76 -17.91
CA ILE A 164 -6.71 -4.68 -17.63
C ILE A 164 -7.25 -5.98 -17.00
N ALA A 165 -8.13 -5.87 -16.00
CA ALA A 165 -8.77 -7.02 -15.37
C ALA A 165 -9.49 -7.90 -16.40
N ALA A 166 -10.26 -7.30 -17.32
CA ALA A 166 -10.91 -8.04 -18.40
C ALA A 166 -9.89 -8.71 -19.34
N ALA A 167 -8.80 -8.01 -19.68
CA ALA A 167 -7.76 -8.56 -20.54
C ALA A 167 -6.96 -9.70 -19.88
N PHE A 168 -6.80 -9.70 -18.56
CA PHE A 168 -6.14 -10.80 -17.82
C PHE A 168 -7.00 -12.08 -17.84
N GLU A 169 -8.32 -11.94 -17.94
CA GLU A 169 -9.19 -13.10 -18.10
C GLU A 169 -9.10 -13.73 -19.50
N ASP A 170 -8.81 -12.92 -20.52
CA ASP A 170 -8.69 -13.34 -21.91
C ASP A 170 -7.30 -13.90 -22.26
N LYS A 171 -7.26 -15.07 -22.90
CA LYS A 171 -6.02 -15.81 -23.21
C LYS A 171 -5.12 -15.14 -24.25
N GLU A 172 -5.67 -14.33 -25.14
CA GLU A 172 -4.92 -13.64 -26.18
C GLU A 172 -4.53 -12.24 -25.72
N LEU A 173 -5.45 -11.50 -25.10
CA LEU A 173 -5.18 -10.14 -24.64
C LEU A 173 -4.16 -10.09 -23.50
N ILE A 174 -4.09 -11.13 -22.65
CA ILE A 174 -3.08 -11.20 -21.58
C ILE A 174 -1.64 -11.27 -22.13
N LYS A 175 -1.43 -11.81 -23.34
CA LYS A 175 -0.09 -12.01 -23.92
C LYS A 175 0.68 -10.71 -24.07
N LYS A 176 0.01 -9.60 -24.39
CA LYS A 176 0.67 -8.28 -24.51
C LYS A 176 1.23 -7.80 -23.17
N TYR A 177 0.55 -8.07 -22.06
CA TYR A 177 1.02 -7.72 -20.71
C TYR A 177 2.17 -8.63 -20.28
N LEU A 178 2.12 -9.91 -20.63
CA LEU A 178 3.23 -10.83 -20.41
C LEU A 178 4.50 -10.36 -21.14
N GLU A 179 4.39 -9.94 -22.40
CA GLU A 179 5.54 -9.47 -23.19
C GLU A 179 6.13 -8.17 -22.64
N ALA A 180 5.29 -7.18 -22.31
CA ALA A 180 5.73 -5.95 -21.67
C ALA A 180 6.42 -6.23 -20.32
N GLY A 181 5.76 -7.04 -19.48
CA GLY A 181 6.23 -7.44 -18.17
C GLY A 181 7.61 -8.11 -18.18
N ARG A 182 7.85 -9.02 -19.12
CA ARG A 182 9.17 -9.67 -19.28
C ARG A 182 10.30 -8.67 -19.55
N THR A 183 10.01 -7.64 -20.35
CA THR A 183 11.00 -6.62 -20.71
C THR A 183 11.32 -5.74 -19.50
N ILE A 184 10.30 -5.31 -18.77
CA ILE A 184 10.43 -4.50 -17.55
C ILE A 184 11.17 -5.29 -16.47
N LEU A 185 10.77 -6.54 -16.23
CA LEU A 185 11.40 -7.39 -15.22
C LEU A 185 12.90 -7.57 -15.47
N LYS A 186 13.28 -7.87 -16.72
CA LYS A 186 14.69 -7.97 -17.12
C LYS A 186 15.47 -6.67 -16.93
N TYR A 187 14.83 -5.52 -17.11
CA TYR A 187 15.45 -4.24 -16.82
C TYR A 187 15.59 -4.01 -15.32
N ASN A 188 14.55 -4.28 -14.53
CA ASN A 188 14.56 -4.18 -13.07
C ASN A 188 15.66 -5.05 -12.46
N GLU A 189 15.84 -6.29 -12.92
CA GLU A 189 16.94 -7.17 -12.50
C GLU A 189 18.32 -6.52 -12.69
N ARG A 190 18.58 -5.92 -13.85
CA ARG A 190 19.84 -5.19 -14.12
C ARG A 190 20.01 -3.96 -13.24
N ILE A 191 18.91 -3.27 -12.91
CA ILE A 191 18.95 -2.12 -12.00
C ILE A 191 19.27 -2.59 -10.59
N ILE A 192 18.64 -3.66 -10.11
CA ILE A 192 18.92 -4.27 -8.81
C ILE A 192 20.40 -4.67 -8.73
N GLU A 193 20.92 -5.42 -9.69
CA GLU A 193 22.34 -5.82 -9.75
C GLU A 193 23.30 -4.63 -9.68
N ARG A 194 22.93 -3.49 -10.27
CA ARG A 194 23.74 -2.28 -10.21
C ARG A 194 23.66 -1.61 -8.84
N LEU A 195 22.46 -1.50 -8.28
CA LEU A 195 22.18 -0.82 -7.01
C LEU A 195 22.79 -1.57 -5.83
N VAL A 196 22.66 -2.90 -5.77
CA VAL A 196 23.15 -3.72 -4.64
C VAL A 196 24.66 -3.64 -4.43
N ARG A 197 25.44 -3.16 -5.41
CA ARG A 197 26.87 -2.89 -5.25
C ARG A 197 27.17 -1.68 -4.36
N HIS A 198 26.17 -0.84 -4.11
CA HIS A 198 26.24 0.28 -3.18
C HIS A 198 25.72 -0.09 -1.78
N ALA A 199 25.37 -1.36 -1.54
CA ALA A 199 25.00 -1.82 -0.21
C ALA A 199 26.25 -1.90 0.68
N GLU A 200 26.17 -1.29 1.85
CA GLU A 200 27.22 -1.25 2.86
C GLU A 200 26.99 -2.36 3.88
N HIS A 201 28.04 -3.13 4.18
CA HIS A 201 27.99 -4.14 5.24
C HIS A 201 28.03 -3.45 6.60
N VAL A 202 27.04 -3.71 7.45
CA VAL A 202 26.84 -3.05 8.74
C VAL A 202 26.39 -4.04 9.81
N VAL A 203 26.44 -3.62 11.07
CA VAL A 203 25.80 -4.33 12.19
C VAL A 203 24.67 -3.46 12.72
N PHE A 204 23.46 -4.00 12.76
CA PHE A 204 22.28 -3.31 13.25
C PHE A 204 21.67 -4.09 14.42
N GLU A 205 21.62 -3.49 15.61
CA GLU A 205 21.13 -4.16 16.84
C GLU A 205 21.83 -5.50 17.12
N GLY A 206 23.12 -5.60 16.80
CA GLY A 206 23.91 -6.84 16.96
C GLY A 206 23.66 -7.90 15.88
N VAL A 207 22.87 -7.59 14.85
CA VAL A 207 22.57 -8.47 13.72
C VAL A 207 23.39 -8.07 12.50
N ASP A 208 23.91 -9.07 11.78
CA ASP A 208 24.58 -8.90 10.50
C ASP A 208 23.62 -8.37 9.44
N ALA A 209 23.96 -7.24 8.80
CA ALA A 209 23.06 -6.56 7.89
C ALA A 209 23.79 -5.86 6.74
N TYR A 210 23.04 -5.56 5.69
CA TYR A 210 23.48 -4.68 4.61
C TYR A 210 22.53 -3.51 4.46
N ALA A 211 23.07 -2.29 4.52
CA ALA A 211 22.31 -1.06 4.38
C ALA A 211 22.50 -0.43 3.00
N ILE A 212 21.42 0.02 2.38
CA ILE A 212 21.44 0.63 1.05
C ILE A 212 20.46 1.81 0.99
N ASN A 213 20.94 2.92 0.42
CA ASN A 213 20.12 4.11 0.19
C ASN A 213 19.35 3.97 -1.13
N VAL A 214 18.07 3.61 -1.06
CA VAL A 214 17.19 3.44 -2.23
C VAL A 214 15.74 3.83 -1.89
N PRO A 215 15.09 4.67 -2.72
CA PRO A 215 13.69 5.05 -2.52
C PRO A 215 12.68 4.18 -3.27
N LEU A 216 13.14 3.17 -4.02
CA LEU A 216 12.34 2.32 -4.90
C LEU A 216 12.91 0.90 -4.92
N LEU A 217 12.06 -0.07 -5.30
CA LEU A 217 12.37 -1.50 -5.38
C LEU A 217 12.84 -2.07 -4.03
N GLU A 218 12.34 -1.53 -2.91
CA GLU A 218 12.81 -1.91 -1.58
C GLU A 218 12.58 -3.40 -1.30
N SER A 219 11.44 -3.94 -1.72
CA SER A 219 11.13 -5.37 -1.53
C SER A 219 12.05 -6.27 -2.35
N GLU A 220 12.26 -5.95 -3.63
CA GLU A 220 13.09 -6.74 -4.54
C GLU A 220 14.57 -6.68 -4.16
N ILE A 221 15.09 -5.48 -3.86
CA ILE A 221 16.47 -5.28 -3.40
C ILE A 221 16.69 -5.97 -2.05
N GLY A 222 15.74 -5.83 -1.12
CA GLY A 222 15.83 -6.48 0.17
C GLY A 222 15.82 -8.00 0.06
N ASN A 223 14.94 -8.57 -0.76
CA ASN A 223 14.92 -10.01 -1.05
C ASN A 223 16.25 -10.46 -1.67
N TRP A 224 16.78 -9.71 -2.64
CA TRP A 224 18.08 -10.01 -3.24
C TRP A 224 19.19 -10.08 -2.19
N ILE A 225 19.27 -9.09 -1.29
CA ILE A 225 20.29 -9.05 -0.22
C ILE A 225 20.11 -10.26 0.72
N VAL A 226 18.89 -10.53 1.17
CA VAL A 226 18.60 -11.69 2.05
C VAL A 226 19.03 -13.00 1.39
N GLU A 227 18.73 -13.18 0.11
CA GLU A 227 19.05 -14.40 -0.63
C GLU A 227 20.54 -14.56 -0.92
N HIS A 228 21.26 -13.48 -1.27
CA HIS A 228 22.62 -13.57 -1.79
C HIS A 228 23.69 -13.27 -0.74
N LYS A 229 23.38 -12.39 0.23
CA LYS A 229 24.29 -12.02 1.32
C LYS A 229 24.00 -12.78 2.61
N LYS A 230 22.83 -13.42 2.72
CA LYS A 230 22.40 -14.18 3.91
C LYS A 230 22.39 -13.34 5.20
N ALA A 231 21.98 -12.08 5.06
CA ALA A 231 21.97 -11.06 6.11
C ALA A 231 20.65 -10.29 6.09
N VAL A 232 20.36 -9.52 7.14
CA VAL A 232 19.22 -8.59 7.15
C VAL A 232 19.47 -7.48 6.12
N ALA A 233 18.45 -7.12 5.35
CA ALA A 233 18.52 -5.99 4.42
C ALA A 233 17.89 -4.75 5.03
N ILE A 234 18.56 -3.61 4.90
CA ILE A 234 18.11 -2.30 5.37
C ILE A 234 18.07 -1.37 4.15
N MET A 235 16.87 -1.10 3.63
CA MET A 235 16.68 -0.11 2.57
C MET A 235 16.22 1.19 3.22
N TRP A 236 16.95 2.28 3.00
CA TRP A 236 16.62 3.57 3.60
C TRP A 236 16.56 4.68 2.56
N ALA A 237 15.76 5.70 2.83
CA ALA A 237 15.68 6.87 1.98
C ALA A 237 15.34 8.13 2.80
N TYR A 238 16.00 9.24 2.48
CA TYR A 238 15.67 10.55 3.04
C TYR A 238 14.43 11.13 2.36
N LYS A 239 13.42 11.51 3.15
CA LYS A 239 12.18 12.12 2.68
C LYS A 239 11.74 13.24 3.63
N GLY A 240 11.82 14.48 3.15
CA GLY A 240 11.11 15.60 3.76
C GLY A 240 11.55 16.02 5.17
N GLY A 241 12.77 15.67 5.60
CA GLY A 241 13.28 15.98 6.94
C GLY A 241 13.50 14.73 7.82
N GLY A 242 13.09 13.56 7.34
CA GLY A 242 13.33 12.29 8.03
C GLY A 242 13.90 11.23 7.10
N VAL A 243 14.25 10.09 7.69
CA VAL A 243 14.65 8.86 7.00
C VAL A 243 13.55 7.83 7.21
N LYS A 244 13.09 7.23 6.10
CA LYS A 244 12.27 6.02 6.13
C LYS A 244 13.19 4.82 5.99
N VAL A 245 13.01 3.80 6.82
CA VAL A 245 13.74 2.54 6.79
C VAL A 245 12.77 1.39 6.56
N SER A 246 13.12 0.53 5.63
CA SER A 246 12.45 -0.73 5.32
C SER A 246 13.43 -1.87 5.59
N LEU A 247 13.02 -2.85 6.40
CA LEU A 247 13.80 -4.01 6.77
C LEU A 247 13.27 -5.26 6.08
N ARG A 248 14.16 -6.15 5.65
CA ARG A 248 13.82 -7.51 5.18
C ARG A 248 14.72 -8.55 5.82
N SER A 249 14.18 -9.73 6.08
CA SER A 249 14.93 -10.91 6.54
C SER A 249 14.41 -12.19 5.89
N ASP A 250 15.08 -13.31 6.15
CA ASP A 250 14.61 -14.65 5.77
C ASP A 250 13.50 -15.19 6.69
N GLY A 251 12.95 -14.35 7.57
CA GLY A 251 11.94 -14.73 8.57
C GLY A 251 12.49 -15.47 9.80
N LYS A 252 13.79 -15.80 9.86
CA LYS A 252 14.41 -16.29 11.10
C LYS A 252 14.66 -15.15 12.06
N THR A 253 15.27 -14.08 11.56
CA THR A 253 15.43 -12.82 12.29
C THR A 253 14.12 -12.04 12.27
N ASP A 254 13.58 -11.75 13.44
CA ASP A 254 12.37 -10.93 13.57
C ASP A 254 12.71 -9.45 13.40
N VAL A 255 12.54 -8.93 12.19
CA VAL A 255 12.78 -7.51 11.91
C VAL A 255 11.68 -6.60 12.43
N SER A 256 10.49 -7.14 12.76
CA SER A 256 9.43 -6.35 13.39
C SER A 256 9.81 -5.94 14.81
N ALA A 257 10.42 -6.85 15.57
CA ALA A 257 10.94 -6.58 16.91
C ALA A 257 12.09 -5.55 16.87
N LEU A 258 12.92 -5.56 15.81
CA LEU A 258 13.95 -4.54 15.61
C LEU A 258 13.31 -3.18 15.32
N ALA A 259 12.35 -3.12 14.39
CA ALA A 259 11.67 -1.88 14.03
C ALA A 259 10.91 -1.23 15.20
N GLN A 260 10.29 -2.03 16.09
CA GLN A 260 9.56 -1.55 17.26
C GLN A 260 10.43 -0.74 18.23
N ARG A 261 11.74 -1.04 18.34
CA ARG A 261 12.68 -0.26 19.16
C ARG A 261 12.83 1.19 18.70
N TYR A 262 12.48 1.44 17.44
CA TYR A 262 12.53 2.74 16.78
C TYR A 262 11.12 3.30 16.51
N GLY A 263 10.09 2.79 17.20
CA GLY A 263 8.71 3.24 17.03
C GLY A 263 8.04 2.78 15.72
N GLY A 264 8.64 1.82 15.02
CA GLY A 264 8.07 1.20 13.83
C GLY A 264 7.37 -0.12 14.11
N GLY A 265 7.18 -0.91 13.06
CA GLY A 265 6.51 -2.21 13.14
C GLY A 265 6.38 -2.89 11.79
N GLY A 266 5.63 -4.00 11.76
CA GLY A 266 5.36 -4.78 10.56
C GLY A 266 5.36 -6.28 10.86
N HIS A 267 5.65 -7.09 9.84
CA HIS A 267 5.74 -8.53 9.93
C HIS A 267 7.16 -8.99 10.27
N LYS A 268 7.26 -10.22 10.77
CA LYS A 268 8.52 -10.84 11.19
C LYS A 268 9.64 -10.74 10.14
N ALA A 269 9.31 -10.87 8.84
CA ALA A 269 10.27 -10.83 7.74
C ALA A 269 10.30 -9.49 6.98
N ALA A 270 9.37 -8.59 7.25
CA ALA A 270 9.24 -7.31 6.54
C ALA A 270 8.63 -6.27 7.48
N ALA A 271 9.45 -5.30 7.89
CA ALA A 271 9.05 -4.24 8.81
C ALA A 271 9.64 -2.91 8.38
N GLY A 272 9.22 -1.83 9.02
CA GLY A 272 9.78 -0.51 8.76
C GLY A 272 9.61 0.42 9.94
N PHE A 273 10.44 1.46 9.95
CA PHE A 273 10.38 2.55 10.92
C PHE A 273 10.81 3.85 10.24
N ALA A 274 10.58 4.98 10.91
CA ALA A 274 11.03 6.27 10.42
C ALA A 274 11.51 7.12 11.59
N PHE A 275 12.45 8.02 11.31
CA PHE A 275 12.98 8.96 12.29
C PHE A 275 13.39 10.27 11.62
N ASP A 276 13.28 11.37 12.35
CA ASP A 276 13.69 12.68 11.86
C ASP A 276 15.22 12.83 11.89
N VAL A 277 15.76 13.55 10.90
CA VAL A 277 17.19 13.84 10.81
C VAL A 277 17.43 15.29 10.42
N ASN A 278 18.36 15.94 11.12
CA ASN A 278 18.81 17.28 10.76
C ASN A 278 19.98 17.17 9.78
N VAL A 279 19.67 17.17 8.48
CA VAL A 279 20.68 17.16 7.41
C VAL A 279 20.74 18.53 6.75
N THR A 280 21.95 19.11 6.68
CA THR A 280 22.20 20.32 5.90
C THR A 280 22.65 19.91 4.50
N PHE A 281 21.87 20.29 3.49
CA PHE A 281 22.23 20.07 2.09
C PHE A 281 22.85 21.32 1.48
N PRO A 282 23.81 21.18 0.54
CA PRO A 282 24.36 22.32 -0.18
C PRO A 282 23.35 22.94 -1.18
N TRP A 283 22.20 22.28 -1.39
CA TRP A 283 21.05 22.81 -2.14
C TRP A 283 19.90 23.19 -1.20
N VAL A 284 19.12 24.21 -1.58
CA VAL A 284 17.96 24.69 -0.82
C VAL A 284 16.65 24.14 -1.38
N LYS A 285 15.71 23.76 -0.50
CA LYS A 285 14.38 23.31 -0.89
C LYS A 285 13.58 24.49 -1.44
N GLN A 286 13.22 24.44 -2.72
CA GLN A 286 12.30 25.41 -3.31
C GLN A 286 10.86 25.08 -2.87
N VAL A 287 10.19 26.01 -2.18
CA VAL A 287 8.78 25.87 -1.82
C VAL A 287 7.94 26.32 -3.02
N THR A 288 7.57 25.38 -3.89
CA THR A 288 6.57 25.67 -4.93
C THR A 288 5.19 25.74 -4.27
N LYS A 289 4.53 26.90 -4.33
CA LYS A 289 3.10 27.00 -4.01
C LYS A 289 2.36 26.09 -4.99
N LYS A 290 1.93 24.90 -4.56
CA LYS A 290 1.04 24.06 -5.36
C LYS A 290 -0.17 24.92 -5.75
N LYS A 291 -0.39 25.15 -7.04
CA LYS A 291 -1.71 25.53 -7.53
C LYS A 291 -2.64 24.41 -7.09
N SER A 292 -3.70 24.74 -6.36
CA SER A 292 -4.73 23.79 -5.99
C SER A 292 -5.10 22.95 -7.23
N PRO A 293 -5.20 21.61 -7.12
CA PRO A 293 -5.76 20.84 -8.21
C PRO A 293 -7.13 21.43 -8.50
N ILE A 294 -7.34 21.82 -9.76
CA ILE A 294 -8.64 22.26 -10.23
C ILE A 294 -9.56 21.04 -10.06
N VAL A 295 -10.61 21.28 -9.27
CA VAL A 295 -11.79 20.45 -8.95
C VAL A 295 -12.02 19.27 -9.88
#